data_AF-A0A3N4LTF5-F1
#
_entry.id   AF-A0A3N4LTF5-F1
#
_cell.length_a   1.000
_cell.length_b   1.000
_cell.length_c   1.000
_cell.angle_alpha   90.00
_cell.angle_beta   90.00
_cell.angle_gamma   90.00
#
_symmetry.space_group_name_H-M   'P 1'
#
loop_
_entity.id
_entity.type
_entity.pdbx_description
1 polymer ?
#
loop_
_entity_poly.entity_id
_entity_poly.type
_entity_poly.pdbx_seq_one_letter_code
_entity_poly.pdbx_strand_id
1 'polypeptide(L)'
;MPTVQFDPDGFVILVIPSKVNSHSLFLASSVFHAMFGANAPFKEGNSLRNRDAGSLPIEIKLGDDDPKALAILLRLVHFQLNLVPRTLSGDQLYQLVIICDKYDLRQILGWPCLDQWIPMGTQVGGEIAGDQWLFVAYVFG
;
A
#
# COMPACT_ATOMS: atom_id res chain seq x y z
N MET A 1 2.62 6.33 -7.37
CA MET A 1 3.88 6.92 -7.90
C MET A 1 3.59 8.35 -8.33
N PRO A 2 4.50 9.32 -8.14
CA PRO A 2 4.32 10.65 -8.74
C PRO A 2 4.29 10.52 -10.26
N THR A 3 3.19 10.92 -10.87
CA THR A 3 3.05 10.97 -12.34
C THR A 3 3.78 12.23 -12.80
N VAL A 4 4.84 12.07 -13.58
CA VAL A 4 5.51 13.18 -14.25
C VAL A 4 4.66 13.53 -15.48
N GLN A 5 4.12 14.75 -15.50
CA GLN A 5 3.28 15.23 -16.59
C GLN A 5 4.17 15.89 -17.65
N PHE A 6 4.23 15.29 -18.84
CA PHE A 6 5.02 15.78 -19.97
C PHE A 6 4.17 16.56 -20.98
N ASP A 7 2.90 16.20 -21.13
CA ASP A 7 1.94 16.82 -22.04
C ASP A 7 0.58 16.94 -21.32
N PRO A 8 0.03 18.15 -21.12
CA PRO A 8 -1.27 18.36 -20.52
C PRO A 8 -2.44 17.73 -21.28
N ASP A 9 -2.31 17.58 -22.59
CA ASP A 9 -3.37 17.06 -23.47
C ASP A 9 -3.13 15.57 -23.83
N GLY A 10 -2.10 14.95 -23.24
CA GLY A 10 -1.73 13.56 -23.51
C GLY A 10 -2.73 12.55 -22.93
N PHE A 11 -3.13 11.57 -23.75
CA PHE A 11 -4.05 10.49 -23.35
C PHE A 11 -3.35 9.19 -22.92
N VAL A 12 -2.01 9.16 -22.90
CA VAL A 12 -1.21 7.96 -22.62
C VAL A 12 -0.50 8.11 -21.27
N ILE A 13 -0.69 7.12 -20.40
CA ILE A 13 -0.01 7.04 -19.10
C ILE A 13 0.99 5.89 -19.17
N LEU A 14 2.27 6.18 -18.90
CA LEU A 14 3.31 5.17 -18.77
C LEU A 14 3.37 4.67 -17.32
N VAL A 15 3.12 3.38 -17.13
CA VAL A 15 3.24 2.71 -15.83
C VAL A 15 4.64 2.09 -15.71
N ILE A 16 5.44 2.60 -14.78
CA ILE A 16 6.79 2.06 -14.53
C ILE A 16 6.67 0.88 -13.55
N PRO A 17 7.22 -0.31 -13.89
CA PRO A 17 7.14 -1.46 -13.00
C PRO A 17 7.95 -1.21 -11.72
N SER A 18 7.33 -1.49 -10.58
CA SER A 18 8.01 -1.56 -9.28
C SER A 18 8.39 -3.01 -8.96
N LYS A 19 9.56 -3.21 -8.36
CA LYS A 19 10.00 -4.52 -7.85
C LYS A 19 9.95 -4.50 -6.33
N VAL A 20 9.33 -5.53 -5.77
CA VAL A 20 9.17 -5.73 -4.32
C VAL A 20 9.66 -7.11 -3.94
N ASN A 21 10.06 -7.26 -2.67
CA ASN A 21 10.42 -8.57 -2.12
C ASN A 21 9.14 -9.28 -1.64
N SER A 22 8.82 -10.43 -2.26
CA SER A 22 7.61 -11.20 -1.91
C SER A 22 7.62 -11.75 -0.49
N HIS A 23 8.80 -12.01 0.09
CA HIS A 23 8.92 -12.49 1.47
C HIS A 23 8.60 -11.40 2.49
N SER A 24 9.02 -10.15 2.26
CA SER A 24 8.60 -9.02 3.09
C SER A 24 7.08 -8.85 3.10
N LEU A 25 6.44 -8.96 1.93
CA LEU A 25 4.98 -8.89 1.83
C LEU A 25 4.29 -10.06 2.55
N PHE A 26 4.82 -11.27 2.36
CA PHE A 26 4.33 -12.49 3.01
C PHE A 26 4.37 -12.40 4.53
N LEU A 27 5.42 -11.80 5.12
CA LEU A 27 5.54 -11.63 6.57
C LEU A 27 4.64 -10.51 7.10
N ALA A 28 4.43 -9.47 6.30
CA ALA A 28 3.73 -8.26 6.74
C ALA A 28 2.20 -8.34 6.63
N SER A 29 1.66 -9.24 5.79
CA SER A 29 0.24 -9.26 5.41
C SER A 29 -0.26 -10.68 5.31
N SER A 30 -1.36 -10.97 6.02
CA SER A 30 -2.06 -12.26 5.91
C SER A 30 -2.64 -12.49 4.50
N VAL A 31 -3.04 -11.41 3.82
CA VAL A 31 -3.56 -11.45 2.45
C VAL A 31 -2.45 -11.82 1.46
N PHE A 32 -1.28 -11.19 1.54
CA PHE A 32 -0.13 -11.56 0.72
C PHE A 32 0.43 -12.93 1.11
N HIS A 33 0.33 -13.32 2.38
CA HIS A 33 0.63 -14.68 2.81
C HIS A 33 -0.26 -15.70 2.08
N ALA A 34 -1.57 -15.47 2.07
CA ALA A 34 -2.52 -16.33 1.36
C ALA A 34 -2.31 -16.32 -0.16
N MET A 35 -1.89 -15.19 -0.74
CA MET A 35 -1.64 -15.04 -2.18
C MET A 35 -0.36 -15.75 -2.63
N PHE A 36 0.71 -15.66 -1.84
CA PHE A 36 2.04 -16.17 -2.19
C PHE A 36 2.39 -17.51 -1.53
N GLY A 37 1.55 -17.99 -0.63
CA GLY A 37 1.82 -19.16 0.20
C GLY A 37 2.10 -20.43 -0.60
N ALA A 38 2.95 -21.29 -0.04
CA ALA A 38 3.35 -22.54 -0.68
C ALA A 38 2.19 -23.50 -0.96
N ASN A 39 1.05 -23.34 -0.27
CA ASN A 39 -0.16 -24.13 -0.47
C ASN A 39 -1.32 -23.30 -1.07
N ALA A 40 -1.05 -22.07 -1.48
CA ALA A 40 -2.05 -21.19 -2.05
C ALA A 40 -2.57 -21.74 -3.40
N PRO A 41 -3.89 -21.68 -3.66
CA PRO A 41 -4.47 -22.06 -4.96
C PRO A 41 -4.26 -20.98 -6.03
N PHE A 42 -3.69 -19.82 -5.65
CA PHE A 42 -3.52 -18.67 -6.52
C PHE A 42 -2.36 -18.85 -7.51
N LYS A 43 -2.53 -18.26 -8.71
CA LYS A 43 -1.56 -18.34 -9.81
C LYS A 43 -0.21 -17.74 -9.37
N GLU A 44 -0.26 -16.67 -8.60
CA GLU A 44 0.86 -15.91 -8.06
C GLU A 44 1.77 -16.80 -7.20
N GLY A 45 1.19 -17.51 -6.23
CA GLY A 45 1.90 -18.48 -5.39
C GLY A 45 2.49 -19.63 -6.22
N ASN A 46 1.75 -20.14 -7.20
CA ASN A 46 2.26 -21.19 -8.09
C ASN A 46 3.45 -20.73 -8.95
N SER A 47 3.37 -19.52 -9.50
CA SER A 47 4.47 -18.92 -10.25
C SER A 47 5.70 -18.71 -9.36
N LEU A 48 5.51 -18.29 -8.10
CA LEU A 48 6.62 -18.10 -7.15
C LEU A 48 7.33 -19.41 -6.81
N ARG A 49 6.58 -20.50 -6.60
CA ARG A 49 7.15 -21.83 -6.29
C ARG A 49 7.99 -22.41 -7.42
N ASN A 50 7.56 -22.18 -8.66
CA ASN A 50 8.20 -22.74 -9.84
C ASN A 50 9.31 -21.84 -10.40
N ARG A 51 9.66 -20.73 -9.71
CA ARG A 51 10.75 -19.86 -10.17
C ARG A 51 12.10 -20.51 -9.88
N ASP A 52 13.02 -20.31 -10.80
CA ASP A 52 14.44 -20.61 -10.63
C ASP A 52 15.28 -19.32 -10.64
N ALA A 53 16.61 -19.45 -10.51
CA ALA A 53 17.52 -18.31 -10.49
C ALA A 53 17.55 -17.51 -11.81
N GLY A 54 17.11 -18.12 -12.92
CA GLY A 54 17.04 -17.50 -14.25
C GLY A 54 15.67 -16.90 -14.60
N SER A 55 14.64 -17.16 -13.79
CA SER A 55 13.28 -16.70 -14.04
C SER A 55 13.14 -15.18 -13.98
N LEU A 56 12.37 -14.63 -14.91
CA LEU A 56 11.97 -13.22 -14.89
C LEU A 56 11.15 -12.91 -13.62
N PRO A 57 11.15 -11.64 -13.14
CA PRO A 57 10.27 -11.21 -12.06
C PRO A 57 8.80 -11.52 -12.39
N ILE A 58 8.07 -12.02 -11.40
CA ILE A 58 6.64 -12.30 -11.54
C ILE A 58 5.87 -10.99 -11.38
N GLU A 59 5.08 -10.66 -12.40
CA GLU A 59 4.20 -9.50 -12.38
C GLU A 59 2.91 -9.85 -11.65
N ILE A 60 2.60 -9.08 -10.60
CA ILE A 60 1.34 -9.15 -9.87
C ILE A 60 0.58 -7.87 -10.14
N LYS A 61 -0.60 -8.01 -10.73
CA LYS A 61 -1.52 -6.89 -10.89
C LYS A 61 -2.29 -6.71 -9.59
N LEU A 62 -1.80 -5.81 -8.76
CA LEU A 62 -2.60 -5.23 -7.68
C LEU A 62 -3.72 -4.44 -8.37
N GLY A 63 -4.94 -4.47 -7.82
CA GLY A 63 -6.14 -3.90 -8.47
C GLY A 63 -6.06 -2.37 -8.66
N ASP A 64 -7.20 -1.70 -8.73
CA ASP A 64 -7.26 -0.24 -8.92
C ASP A 64 -6.88 0.58 -7.66
N ASP A 65 -5.94 0.08 -6.86
CA ASP A 65 -5.46 0.73 -5.64
C ASP A 65 -4.69 2.03 -5.95
N ASP A 66 -4.85 3.06 -5.11
CA ASP A 66 -4.10 4.30 -5.30
C ASP A 66 -2.59 4.04 -5.25
N PRO A 67 -1.84 4.37 -6.32
CA PRO A 67 -0.46 3.97 -6.45
C PRO A 67 0.49 4.77 -5.55
N LYS A 68 0.05 5.88 -4.95
CA LYS A 68 0.86 6.66 -3.99
C LYS A 68 0.70 6.09 -2.58
N ALA A 69 -0.54 5.83 -2.17
CA ALA A 69 -0.87 5.20 -0.89
C ALA A 69 -0.28 3.79 -0.78
N LEU A 70 -0.42 2.97 -1.83
CA LEU A 70 0.21 1.66 -1.89
C LEU A 70 1.74 1.75 -1.79
N ALA A 71 2.37 2.72 -2.45
CA ALA A 71 3.82 2.90 -2.38
C ALA A 71 4.30 3.25 -0.96
N ILE A 72 3.51 3.99 -0.18
CA ILE A 72 3.82 4.30 1.22
C ILE A 72 3.79 3.02 2.06
N LEU A 73 2.74 2.22 1.92
CA LEU A 73 2.62 0.94 2.64
C LEU A 73 3.76 -0.02 2.27
N LEU A 74 4.10 -0.13 0.99
CA LEU A 74 5.21 -0.96 0.53
C LEU A 74 6.56 -0.47 1.09
N ARG A 75 6.78 0.85 1.21
CA ARG A 75 7.98 1.41 1.86
C ARG A 75 8.05 0.99 3.33
N LEU A 76 6.93 1.01 4.05
CA LEU A 76 6.86 0.54 5.43
C LEU A 76 7.17 -0.95 5.56
N VAL A 77 6.56 -1.79 4.71
CA VAL A 77 6.81 -3.24 4.64
C VAL A 77 8.29 -3.54 4.36
N HIS A 78 8.96 -2.70 3.58
CA HIS A 78 10.38 -2.83 3.26
C HIS A 78 11.31 -2.04 4.20
N PHE A 79 10.81 -1.51 5.31
CA PHE A 79 11.57 -0.72 6.30
C PHE A 79 12.29 0.51 5.72
N GLN A 80 11.80 1.07 4.62
CA GLN A 80 12.32 2.29 3.98
C GLN A 80 11.73 3.55 4.61
N LEU A 81 11.82 3.66 5.94
CA LEU A 81 11.14 4.69 6.74
C LEU A 81 11.57 6.11 6.36
N ASN A 82 12.80 6.30 5.90
CA ASN A 82 13.32 7.58 5.43
C ASN A 82 12.62 8.10 4.16
N LEU A 83 11.97 7.22 3.39
CA LEU A 83 11.20 7.57 2.20
C LEU A 83 9.71 7.73 2.49
N VAL A 84 9.26 7.46 3.72
CA VAL A 84 7.86 7.62 4.11
C VAL A 84 7.57 9.10 4.34
N PRO A 85 6.49 9.66 3.76
CA PRO A 85 6.17 11.08 3.92
C PRO A 85 5.85 11.40 5.39
N ARG A 86 6.29 12.59 5.80
CA ARG A 86 6.10 13.08 7.17
C ARG A 86 4.68 13.56 7.45
N THR A 87 3.94 13.92 6.42
CA THR A 87 2.56 14.41 6.50
C THR A 87 1.77 13.82 5.34
N LEU A 88 0.47 13.63 5.56
CA LEU A 88 -0.48 13.21 4.55
C LEU A 88 -1.66 14.18 4.57
N SER A 89 -2.21 14.47 3.39
CA SER A 89 -3.53 15.10 3.31
C SER A 89 -4.61 14.10 3.74
N GLY A 90 -5.79 14.62 4.09
CA GLY A 90 -6.95 13.80 4.45
C GLY A 90 -7.25 12.67 3.45
N ASP A 91 -7.35 13.00 2.16
CA ASP A 91 -7.60 12.02 1.10
C ASP A 91 -6.50 10.96 1.00
N GLN A 92 -5.23 11.36 1.14
CA GLN A 92 -4.11 10.42 1.09
C GLN A 92 -4.12 9.46 2.28
N LEU A 93 -4.44 9.97 3.46
CA LEU A 93 -4.60 9.14 4.65
C LEU A 93 -5.75 8.14 4.44
N TYR A 94 -6.90 8.61 3.96
CA TYR A 94 -8.05 7.75 3.72
C TYR A 94 -7.76 6.63 2.71
N GLN A 95 -7.12 6.95 1.57
CA GLN A 95 -6.70 5.94 0.59
C GLN A 95 -5.70 4.94 1.19
N LEU A 96 -4.76 5.42 2.00
CA LEU A 96 -3.80 4.56 2.69
C LEU A 96 -4.49 3.61 3.67
N VAL A 97 -5.52 4.07 4.38
CA VAL A 97 -6.34 3.26 5.29
C VAL A 97 -7.12 2.19 4.55
N ILE A 98 -7.75 2.51 3.40
CA ILE A 98 -8.45 1.53 2.54
C ILE A 98 -7.51 0.39 2.15
N ILE A 99 -6.33 0.72 1.63
CA ILE A 99 -5.37 -0.27 1.17
C ILE A 99 -4.79 -1.06 2.36
N CYS A 100 -4.57 -0.40 3.49
CA CYS A 100 -4.11 -1.05 4.70
C CYS A 100 -5.08 -2.12 5.18
N ASP A 101 -6.38 -1.80 5.24
CA ASP A 101 -7.42 -2.76 5.59
C ASP A 101 -7.49 -3.91 4.56
N LYS A 102 -7.54 -3.56 3.27
CA LYS A 102 -7.64 -4.52 2.16
C LYS A 102 -6.55 -5.60 2.18
N TYR A 103 -5.32 -5.22 2.50
CA TYR A 103 -4.19 -6.15 2.56
C TYR A 103 -3.81 -6.57 3.98
N ASP A 104 -4.64 -6.27 4.99
CA ASP A 104 -4.36 -6.59 6.40
C ASP A 104 -2.94 -6.16 6.84
N LEU A 105 -2.62 -4.90 6.60
CA LEU A 105 -1.33 -4.26 6.93
C LEU A 105 -1.42 -3.41 8.20
N ARG A 106 -2.43 -3.62 9.03
CA ARG A 106 -2.73 -2.77 10.19
C ARG A 106 -1.56 -2.70 11.17
N GLN A 107 -0.85 -3.82 11.37
CA GLN A 107 0.31 -3.89 12.26
C GLN A 107 1.54 -3.14 11.72
N ILE A 108 1.60 -2.89 10.42
CA ILE A 108 2.69 -2.13 9.78
C ILE A 108 2.50 -0.63 9.96
N LEU A 109 1.26 -0.18 10.07
CA LEU A 109 0.91 1.19 10.47
C LEU A 109 1.08 1.33 11.98
N GLY A 110 2.33 1.32 12.43
CA GLY A 110 2.66 1.52 13.82
C GLY A 110 2.19 2.90 14.32
N TRP A 111 1.88 2.95 15.61
CA TRP A 111 1.50 4.18 16.34
C TRP A 111 2.36 5.43 16.00
N PRO A 112 3.69 5.33 15.80
CA PRO A 112 4.51 6.51 15.48
C PRO A 112 4.16 7.19 14.15
N CYS A 113 3.70 6.44 13.13
CA CYS A 113 3.29 7.03 11.86
C CYS A 113 1.92 7.71 11.99
N LEU A 114 1.03 7.10 12.78
CA LEU A 114 -0.33 7.62 12.99
C LEU A 114 -0.33 8.91 13.81
N ASP A 115 0.44 8.99 14.89
CA ASP A 115 0.61 10.24 15.66
C ASP A 115 1.11 11.40 14.79
N GLN A 116 1.93 11.06 13.78
CA GLN A 116 2.49 12.04 12.88
C GLN A 116 1.50 12.49 11.79
N TRP A 117 0.68 11.57 11.27
CA TRP A 117 -0.29 11.85 10.20
C TRP A 117 -1.65 12.30 10.69
N ILE A 118 -1.99 12.02 11.95
CA ILE A 118 -3.21 12.43 12.63
C ILE A 118 -2.80 13.27 13.85
N PRO A 119 -2.49 14.57 13.66
CA PRO A 119 -2.14 15.44 14.77
C PRO A 119 -3.27 15.53 15.81
N MET A 120 -2.91 15.72 17.07
CA MET A 120 -3.89 16.05 18.11
C MET A 120 -4.73 17.27 17.71
N GLY A 121 -6.05 17.15 17.86
CA GLY A 121 -7.00 18.22 17.51
C GLY A 121 -7.49 18.19 16.07
N THR A 122 -7.20 17.13 15.31
CA THR A 122 -7.78 16.95 13.97
C THR A 122 -9.31 16.90 14.06
N GLN A 123 -9.98 17.81 13.35
CA GLN A 123 -11.44 17.97 13.42
C GLN A 123 -12.14 16.96 12.49
N VAL A 124 -13.13 16.26 13.04
CA VAL A 124 -14.03 15.40 12.26
C VAL A 124 -14.87 16.28 11.32
N GLY A 125 -14.83 15.99 10.02
CA GLY A 125 -15.52 16.80 9.00
C GLY A 125 -14.73 18.00 8.48
N GLY A 126 -13.44 18.12 8.83
CA GLY A 126 -12.49 19.04 8.21
C GLY A 126 -11.98 18.54 6.86
N GLU A 127 -10.69 18.24 6.74
CA GLU A 127 -10.08 17.69 5.52
C GLU A 127 -10.55 16.27 5.14
N ILE A 128 -11.14 15.53 6.10
CA ILE A 128 -11.65 14.18 5.89
C ILE A 128 -13.14 14.21 6.24
N ALA A 129 -13.97 13.66 5.34
CA ALA A 129 -15.40 13.58 5.55
C ALA A 129 -15.74 12.71 6.78
N GLY A 130 -16.87 12.96 7.43
CA GLY A 130 -17.21 12.30 8.70
C GLY A 130 -17.32 10.77 8.60
N ASP A 131 -17.81 10.25 7.48
CA ASP A 131 -17.89 8.83 7.16
C ASP A 131 -16.51 8.21 6.92
N GLN A 132 -15.61 8.92 6.23
CA GLN A 132 -14.23 8.51 6.05
C GLN A 132 -13.50 8.41 7.39
N TRP A 133 -13.70 9.37 8.29
CA TRP A 133 -13.17 9.32 9.66
C TRP A 133 -13.62 8.11 10.44
N LEU A 134 -14.89 7.70 10.28
CA LEU A 134 -15.41 6.51 10.94
C LEU A 134 -14.68 5.24 10.47
N PHE A 135 -14.34 5.18 9.17
CA PHE A 135 -13.53 4.08 8.63
C PHE A 135 -12.08 4.13 9.14
N VAL A 136 -11.46 5.32 9.21
CA VAL A 136 -10.14 5.50 9.81
C VAL A 136 -10.13 5.00 11.26
N ALA A 137 -11.13 5.39 12.05
CA ALA A 137 -11.29 4.95 13.43
C ALA A 137 -11.51 3.43 13.53
N TYR A 138 -12.28 2.81 12.62
CA TYR A 138 -12.46 1.35 12.59
C TYR A 138 -11.16 0.59 12.27
N VAL A 139 -10.30 1.14 11.42
CA VAL A 139 -9.06 0.47 11.03
C VAL A 139 -8.02 0.48 12.16
N PHE A 140 -7.99 1.56 12.96
CA PHE A 140 -7.00 1.79 14.01
C PHE A 140 -7.50 1.68 15.46
N GLY A 141 -8.80 1.55 15.67
CA GLY A 141 -9.46 1.46 16.98
C GLY A 141 -9.59 0.06 17.55
#